data_AF-X1F0A2-F1
#
_entry.id   AF-X1F0A2-F1
#
_cell.length_a   1.000
_cell.length_b   1.000
_cell.length_c   1.000
_cell.angle_alpha   90.00
_cell.angle_beta   90.00
_cell.angle_gamma   90.00
#
_symmetry.space_group_name_H-M   'P 1'
#
loop_
_entity.id
_entity.type
_entity.pdbx_description
1 polymer ?
#
loop_
_entity_poly.entity_id
_entity_poly.type
_entity_poly.pdbx_seq_one_letter_code
_entity_poly.pdbx_strand_id
1 'polypeptide(L)'
;MEKEIERSQELDRSFSIIIFDIDDFKKYNDTYGHLVGDQLLQELARLMIKKCRSTDIIARYGGEEFVIILPETEYDGAVLVAERLRKSV
;
A
#
# COMPACT_ATOMS: atom_id res chain seq x y z
N MET A 1 4.22 -12.75 0.75
CA MET A 1 3.65 -12.88 2.10
C MET A 1 4.30 -14.02 2.85
N GLU A 2 4.25 -15.26 2.35
CA GLU A 2 4.93 -16.44 2.95
C GLU A 2 6.41 -16.19 3.31
N LYS A 3 7.18 -15.65 2.37
CA LYS A 3 8.59 -15.29 2.61
C LYS A 3 8.82 -14.32 3.77
N GLU A 4 7.89 -13.39 4.01
CA GLU A 4 8.04 -12.42 5.10
C GLU A 4 7.60 -13.02 6.44
N ILE A 5 6.66 -13.96 6.41
CA ILE A 5 6.28 -14.78 7.57
C ILE A 5 7.46 -15.65 8.00
N GLU A 6 8.10 -16.36 7.07
CA GLU A 6 9.29 -17.18 7.33
C GLU A 6 10.43 -16.32 7.90
N ARG A 7 10.72 -15.19 7.26
CA ARG A 7 11.78 -14.26 7.70
C ARG A 7 11.51 -13.68 9.09
N SER A 8 10.26 -13.34 9.40
CA SER A 8 9.85 -12.85 10.72
C SER A 8 10.06 -13.90 11.81
N GLN A 9 9.71 -15.16 11.52
CA GLN A 9 9.91 -16.30 12.43
C GLN A 9 11.38 -16.64 12.62
N GLU A 10 12.21 -16.58 11.57
CA GLU A 10 13.63 -16.89 11.64
C GLU A 10 14.47 -15.81 12.35
N LEU A 11 14.08 -14.54 12.21
CA LEU A 11 14.84 -13.40 12.76
C LEU A 11 14.25 -12.82 14.05
N ASP A 12 13.11 -13.34 14.52
CA ASP A 12 12.29 -12.80 15.61
C ASP A 12 11.99 -11.30 15.42
N ARG A 13 11.71 -10.91 14.16
CA ARG A 13 11.42 -9.52 13.78
C ARG A 13 9.96 -9.37 13.39
N SER A 14 9.25 -8.44 14.01
CA SER A 14 7.87 -8.13 13.66
C SER A 14 7.78 -7.52 12.26
N PHE A 15 6.71 -7.82 11.52
CA PHE A 15 6.32 -7.07 10.33
C PHE A 15 4.86 -6.64 10.46
N SER A 16 4.49 -5.61 9.71
CA SER A 16 3.11 -5.13 9.65
C SER A 16 2.60 -5.13 8.22
N ILE A 17 1.28 -5.17 8.07
CA ILE A 17 0.61 -5.06 6.77
C ILE A 17 -0.38 -3.90 6.85
N ILE A 18 -0.36 -3.03 5.84
CA ILE A 18 -1.39 -2.03 5.57
C ILE A 18 -2.18 -2.51 4.36
N ILE A 19 -3.50 -2.54 4.48
CA ILE A 19 -4.42 -2.77 3.36
C ILE A 19 -5.31 -1.54 3.26
N PHE A 20 -5.44 -0.99 2.06
CA PHE A 20 -6.29 0.17 1.81
C PHE A 20 -6.92 0.10 0.42
N ASP A 21 -8.01 0.84 0.26
CA ASP A 21 -8.80 0.92 -0.96
C ASP A 21 -8.97 2.39 -1.38
N ILE A 22 -9.30 2.64 -2.65
CA ILE A 22 -9.54 4.00 -3.16
C ILE A 22 -11.02 4.33 -3.05
N ASP A 23 -11.35 5.30 -2.19
CA ASP A 23 -12.72 5.76 -2.01
C ASP A 23 -13.37 6.19 -3.33
N ASP A 24 -14.60 5.73 -3.58
CA ASP A 24 -15.42 6.08 -4.74
C ASP A 24 -14.77 5.81 -6.12
N PHE A 25 -13.80 4.90 -6.24
CA PHE A 25 -13.08 4.67 -7.51
C PHE A 25 -14.01 4.26 -8.67
N LYS A 26 -15.04 3.45 -8.41
CA LYS A 26 -16.06 3.13 -9.42
C LYS A 26 -16.77 4.39 -9.94
N LYS A 27 -17.18 5.30 -9.04
CA LYS A 27 -17.85 6.55 -9.41
C LYS A 27 -16.91 7.47 -10.19
N TYR A 28 -15.63 7.49 -9.83
CA TYR A 28 -14.60 8.18 -10.59
C TYR A 28 -14.49 7.64 -12.01
N ASN A 29 -14.42 6.31 -12.17
CA ASN A 29 -14.40 5.66 -13.49
C ASN A 29 -15.66 5.94 -14.31
N ASP A 30 -16.83 5.91 -13.69
CA ASP A 30 -18.10 6.19 -14.37
C ASP A 30 -18.17 7.66 -14.84
N THR A 31 -17.48 8.57 -14.15
CA THR A 31 -17.46 10.02 -14.47
C THR A 31 -16.40 10.38 -15.50
N TYR A 32 -15.19 9.82 -15.38
CA TYR A 32 -14.01 10.23 -16.16
C TYR A 32 -13.53 9.18 -17.15
N GLY A 33 -14.08 7.96 -17.09
CA GLY A 33 -13.70 6.82 -17.92
C GLY A 33 -12.53 6.02 -17.34
N HIS A 34 -12.50 4.73 -17.65
CA HIS A 34 -11.52 3.78 -17.12
C HIS A 34 -10.06 4.14 -17.43
N LEU A 35 -9.77 4.77 -18.57
CA LEU A 35 -8.40 5.17 -18.91
C LEU A 35 -7.85 6.20 -17.93
N VAL A 36 -8.71 7.10 -17.42
CA VAL A 36 -8.33 8.10 -16.41
C VAL A 36 -8.19 7.43 -15.04
N GLY A 37 -9.03 6.45 -14.71
CA GLY A 37 -8.86 5.62 -13.52
C GLY A 37 -7.53 4.86 -13.51
N ASP A 38 -7.12 4.31 -14.65
CA ASP A 38 -5.81 3.64 -14.78
C ASP A 38 -4.65 4.62 -14.52
N GLN A 39 -4.77 5.85 -14.99
CA GLN A 39 -3.79 6.90 -14.69
C GLN A 39 -3.73 7.22 -13.21
N LEU A 40 -4.88 7.35 -12.54
CA LEU A 40 -4.97 7.57 -11.10
C LEU A 40 -4.27 6.44 -10.32
N LEU A 41 -4.52 5.19 -10.68
CA LEU A 41 -3.86 4.02 -10.07
C LEU A 41 -2.34 4.06 -10.25
N GLN A 42 -1.85 4.45 -11.44
CA GLN A 42 -0.43 4.57 -11.70
C GLN A 42 0.23 5.73 -10.94
N GLU A 43 -0.47 6.84 -10.76
CA GLU A 43 0.01 7.97 -9.96
C GLU A 43 0.07 7.62 -8.48
N LEU A 44 -0.96 6.95 -7.96
CA LEU A 44 -1.00 6.46 -6.60
C LEU A 44 0.16 5.49 -6.33
N ALA A 45 0.37 4.50 -7.21
CA ALA A 45 1.48 3.57 -7.08
C ALA A 45 2.84 4.29 -7.05
N ARG A 46 3.06 5.28 -7.93
CA ARG A 46 4.28 6.10 -7.95
C ARG A 46 4.47 6.91 -6.68
N LEU A 47 3.39 7.49 -6.15
CA LEU A 47 3.41 8.22 -4.88
C LEU A 47 3.81 7.29 -3.73
N MET A 48 3.21 6.11 -3.64
CA MET A 48 3.52 5.12 -2.59
C MET A 48 4.98 4.68 -2.66
N ILE A 49 5.50 4.36 -3.85
CA ILE A 49 6.91 3.99 -4.06
C ILE A 49 7.85 5.10 -3.59
N LYS A 50 7.50 6.37 -3.83
CA LYS A 50 8.30 7.53 -3.40
C LYS A 50 8.26 7.76 -1.88
N LYS A 51 7.17 7.37 -1.21
CA LYS A 51 6.91 7.65 0.21
C LYS A 51 7.27 6.48 1.13
N CYS A 52 7.38 5.27 0.60
CA CYS A 52 7.80 4.09 1.34
C CYS A 52 9.32 3.88 1.26
N ARG A 53 9.85 3.04 2.16
CA ARG A 53 11.26 2.64 2.16
C ARG A 53 11.48 1.61 1.04
N SER A 54 12.72 1.45 0.60
CA SER A 54 13.08 0.45 -0.40
C SER A 54 12.86 -1.00 0.06
N THR A 55 12.78 -1.23 1.37
CA THR A 55 12.47 -2.52 1.98
C THR A 55 10.97 -2.82 2.03
N ASP A 56 10.12 -1.80 1.94
CA ASP A 56 8.68 -1.96 2.00
C ASP A 56 8.19 -2.55 0.68
N ILE A 57 7.25 -3.48 0.74
CA ILE A 57 6.72 -4.15 -0.45
C ILE A 57 5.33 -3.59 -0.72
N ILE A 58 5.16 -2.93 -1.85
CA ILE A 58 3.87 -2.40 -2.31
C ILE A 58 3.33 -3.32 -3.39
N ALA A 59 2.08 -3.76 -3.24
CA ALA A 59 1.39 -4.60 -4.21
C ALA A 59 -0.02 -4.08 -4.46
N ARG A 60 -0.49 -4.22 -5.70
CA ARG A 60 -1.91 -4.09 -6.03
C ARG A 60 -2.55 -5.45 -5.79
N TYR A 61 -3.50 -5.52 -4.86
CA TYR A 61 -4.15 -6.78 -4.46
C TYR A 61 -5.41 -7.05 -5.29
N GLY A 62 -6.16 -6.00 -5.60
CA GLY A 62 -7.41 -6.06 -6.35
C GLY A 62 -7.53 -4.99 -7.43
N GLY A 63 -8.76 -4.70 -7.85
CA GLY A 63 -9.07 -3.64 -8.81
C GLY A 63 -8.55 -2.28 -8.32
N GLU A 64 -9.05 -1.79 -7.19
CA GLU A 64 -8.59 -0.53 -6.57
C GLU A 64 -7.87 -0.73 -5.23
N GLU A 65 -7.77 -1.98 -4.76
CA GLU A 65 -7.15 -2.33 -3.47
C GLU A 65 -5.62 -2.45 -3.55
N PHE A 66 -4.93 -1.87 -2.57
CA PHE A 66 -3.49 -1.93 -2.40
C PHE A 66 -3.09 -2.52 -1.05
N VAL A 67 -1.96 -3.21 -1.05
CA VAL A 67 -1.33 -3.80 0.14
C VAL A 67 0.10 -3.32 0.25
N ILE A 68 0.51 -2.94 1.46
CA ILE A 68 1.88 -2.59 1.79
C ILE A 68 2.35 -3.50 2.93
N ILE A 69 3.42 -4.25 2.68
CA ILE A 69 4.10 -5.03 3.71
C ILE A 69 5.26 -4.19 4.22
N LEU A 70 5.34 -4.04 5.53
CA LEU A 70 6.36 -3.27 6.24
C LEU A 70 7.21 -4.23 7.08
N PRO A 71 8.31 -4.76 6.51
CA PRO A 71 9.29 -5.53 7.27
C PRO A 71 9.80 -4.75 8.48
N GLU A 72 10.08 -5.45 9.58
CA GLU A 72 10.74 -4.89 10.76
C GLU A 72 10.01 -3.66 11.32
N THR A 73 8.68 -3.68 11.23
CA THR A 73 7.81 -2.57 11.62
C THR A 73 6.69 -3.09 12.50
N GLU A 74 6.64 -2.60 13.73
CA GLU A 74 5.57 -2.84 14.69
C GLU A 74 4.34 -1.98 14.38
N TYR A 75 3.23 -2.30 15.06
CA TYR A 75 1.93 -1.66 14.83
C TYR A 75 1.96 -0.13 14.84
N ASP A 76 2.58 0.49 15.86
CA ASP A 76 2.63 1.96 15.97
C ASP A 76 3.39 2.60 14.79
N GLY A 77 4.46 1.95 14.35
CA GLY A 77 5.20 2.36 13.15
C GLY A 77 4.36 2.26 11.88
N ALA A 78 3.59 1.17 11.75
CA ALA A 78 2.67 0.98 10.63
C ALA A 78 1.56 2.04 10.60
N VAL A 79 0.99 2.40 11.75
CA VAL A 79 -0.01 3.47 11.86
C VAL A 79 0.57 4.81 11.39
N LEU A 80 1.79 5.15 11.78
CA LEU A 80 2.45 6.37 11.33
C LEU A 80 2.70 6.38 9.81
N VAL A 81 3.08 5.23 9.24
CA VAL A 81 3.24 5.09 7.78
C VAL A 81 1.89 5.25 7.09
N ALA A 82 0.84 4.57 7.55
CA ALA A 82 -0.51 4.66 6.99
C ALA A 82 -1.02 6.11 6.99
N GLU A 83 -0.91 6.82 8.11
CA GLU A 83 -1.34 8.22 8.21
C GLU A 83 -0.51 9.16 7.32
N ARG A 84 0.79 8.91 7.16
CA ARG A 84 1.63 9.69 6.25
C ARG A 84 1.21 9.51 4.79
N LEU A 85 0.88 8.28 4.40
CA LEU A 85 0.43 7.96 3.03
C LEU A 85 -0.94 8.57 2.77
N ARG A 86 -1.88 8.41 3.72
CA ARG A 86 -3.24 8.98 3.64
C ARG A 86 -3.24 10.51 3.51
N LYS A 87 -2.29 11.21 4.16
CA LYS A 87 -2.14 12.68 4.05
C LYS A 87 -1.40 13.14 2.79
N SER A 88 -0.82 12.22 2.03
CA SER A 88 -0.08 12.54 0.80
C SER A 88 -0.94 12.45 -0.46
N VAL A 89 -2.17 11.96 -0.34
CA VAL A 89 -3.19 11.86 -1.39
C VAL A 89 -4.26 12.93 -1.22
#